data_AF-A0A960MI24-F1
#
_entry.id   AF-A0A960MI24-F1
#
_cell.length_a   1.000
_cell.length_b   1.000
_cell.length_c   1.000
_cell.angle_alpha   90.00
_cell.angle_beta   90.00
_cell.angle_gamma   90.00
#
_symmetry.space_group_name_H-M   'P 1'
#
loop_
_entity.id
_entity.type
_entity.pdbx_description
1 polymer ?
#
loop_
_entity_poly.entity_id
_entity_poly.type
_entity_poly.pdbx_seq_one_letter_code
_entity_poly.pdbx_strand_id
1 'polypeptide(L)'
;MKIAIVGSGIAGLGCAWFLHQRHQVTVFEADARVGGHSHTVVVDEDGADIPIDTGFMVYNEVTYPHLTRLFRELKVPTMPTAMSFSVHHGPSGVEWNGGGLSQLFGQRKNWLNLRHWRFLLQLKRFNSEAVAALDEPRWAPMSLGEYVEARGYGRDFLERYLIPMSSAVWSTPPQKMLEFPATTLLRFWHNHGFLGLNTQHPWRTVVGGSRQYVERLIEPFRSRIHTSTPVQSARRAPDGVMVVSSRGEERYDRLILASHAPASLKMLDDPTPLEREILSCFEYQPNDVRLHTDERVMPQVK
;
A
#
# COMPACT_ATOMS: atom_id res chain seq x y z
N MET A 1 -3.20 -12.48 -30.60
CA MET A 1 -4.41 -11.85 -30.03
C MET A 1 -4.15 -10.39 -29.75
N LYS A 2 -5.19 -9.57 -29.89
CA LYS A 2 -5.26 -8.15 -29.56
C LYS A 2 -5.95 -7.98 -28.21
N ILE A 3 -5.28 -7.38 -27.24
CA ILE A 3 -5.72 -7.34 -25.83
C ILE A 3 -5.76 -5.89 -25.35
N ALA A 4 -6.92 -5.46 -24.85
CA ALA A 4 -7.05 -4.19 -24.14
C ALA A 4 -6.80 -4.37 -22.64
N ILE A 5 -6.04 -3.47 -22.04
CA ILE A 5 -5.78 -3.42 -20.59
C ILE A 5 -6.23 -2.04 -20.10
N VAL A 6 -7.12 -1.99 -19.12
CA VAL A 6 -7.68 -0.73 -18.59
C VAL A 6 -7.09 -0.45 -17.22
N GLY A 7 -6.33 0.64 -17.12
CA GLY A 7 -5.55 1.03 -15.95
C GLY A 7 -4.06 0.73 -16.14
N SER A 8 -3.22 1.74 -15.93
CA SER A 8 -1.77 1.66 -16.02
C SER A 8 -1.07 1.71 -14.65
N GLY A 9 -1.79 1.34 -13.58
CA GLY A 9 -1.16 0.98 -12.32
C GLY A 9 -0.27 -0.25 -12.45
N ILE A 10 0.49 -0.57 -11.40
CA ILE A 10 1.47 -1.68 -11.42
C ILE A 10 0.87 -3.02 -11.87
N ALA A 11 -0.40 -3.29 -11.55
CA ALA A 11 -1.10 -4.50 -11.99
C ALA A 11 -1.27 -4.54 -13.52
N GLY A 12 -1.75 -3.45 -14.13
CA GLY A 12 -1.95 -3.34 -15.57
C GLY A 12 -0.63 -3.34 -16.34
N LEU A 13 0.37 -2.61 -15.84
CA LEU A 13 1.70 -2.61 -16.46
C LEU A 13 2.41 -3.95 -16.34
N GLY A 14 2.27 -4.64 -15.20
CA GLY A 14 2.77 -6.00 -15.03
C GLY A 14 2.13 -6.97 -16.01
N CYS A 15 0.81 -6.89 -16.21
CA CYS A 15 0.11 -7.66 -17.24
C CYS A 15 0.64 -7.34 -18.65
N ALA A 16 0.75 -6.06 -19.00
CA ALA A 16 1.26 -5.62 -20.29
C ALA A 16 2.69 -6.13 -20.55
N TRP A 17 3.57 -6.07 -19.53
CA TRP A 17 4.94 -6.57 -19.60
C TRP A 17 5.00 -8.05 -19.95
N PHE A 18 4.19 -8.91 -19.34
CA PHE A 18 4.22 -10.33 -19.67
C PHE A 18 3.53 -10.68 -20.99
N LEU A 19 2.57 -9.87 -21.45
CA LEU A 19 1.77 -10.16 -22.64
C LEU A 19 2.34 -9.55 -23.94
N HIS A 20 3.04 -8.41 -23.88
CA HIS A 20 3.42 -7.63 -25.07
C HIS A 20 4.31 -8.38 -26.07
N GLN A 21 5.07 -9.38 -25.61
CA GLN A 21 5.98 -10.17 -26.44
C GLN A 21 5.24 -11.15 -27.38
N ARG A 22 4.02 -11.56 -27.01
CA ARG A 22 3.24 -12.57 -27.74
C ARG A 22 1.90 -12.05 -28.26
N HIS A 23 1.49 -10.87 -27.81
CA HIS A 23 0.18 -10.30 -28.08
C HIS A 23 0.28 -8.81 -28.40
N GLN A 24 -0.68 -8.32 -29.19
CA GLN A 24 -0.85 -6.90 -29.45
C GLN A 24 -1.62 -6.28 -28.27
N VAL A 25 -0.88 -5.79 -27.29
CA VAL A 25 -1.45 -5.12 -26.11
C VAL A 25 -1.71 -3.64 -26.41
N THR A 26 -2.84 -3.12 -25.93
CA THR A 26 -3.12 -1.69 -25.83
C THR A 26 -3.50 -1.38 -24.38
N VAL A 27 -2.87 -0.37 -23.77
CA VAL A 27 -3.16 0.05 -22.39
C VAL A 27 -3.89 1.38 -22.42
N PHE A 28 -5.03 1.45 -21.76
CA PHE A 28 -5.81 2.68 -21.58
C PHE A 28 -5.62 3.20 -20.16
N GLU A 29 -5.26 4.48 -20.04
CA GLU A 29 -5.09 5.17 -18.77
C GLU A 29 -5.95 6.43 -18.76
N ALA A 30 -6.71 6.62 -17.68
CA ALA A 30 -7.59 7.76 -17.50
C ALA A 30 -6.80 9.03 -17.20
N ASP A 31 -5.74 8.92 -16.39
CA ASP A 31 -4.87 10.04 -16.05
C ASP A 31 -3.92 10.42 -17.19
N ALA A 32 -3.36 11.63 -17.11
CA ALA A 32 -2.32 12.08 -18.04
C ALA A 32 -0.97 11.36 -17.84
N ARG A 33 -0.85 10.51 -16.80
CA ARG A 33 0.39 9.89 -16.34
C ARG A 33 0.22 8.38 -16.14
N VAL A 34 1.26 7.64 -16.49
CA VAL A 34 1.37 6.21 -16.24
C VAL A 34 1.80 5.91 -14.80
N GLY A 35 1.27 4.83 -14.21
CA GLY A 35 1.79 4.24 -12.97
C GLY A 35 0.82 4.23 -11.78
N GLY A 36 -0.30 4.95 -11.83
CA GLY A 36 -1.25 5.02 -10.72
C GLY A 36 -0.57 5.43 -9.41
N HIS A 37 -0.71 4.62 -8.34
CA HIS A 37 -0.08 4.87 -7.04
C HIS A 37 1.46 4.83 -7.03
N SER A 38 2.11 4.37 -8.11
CA SER A 38 3.54 4.57 -8.34
C SER A 38 3.76 6.03 -8.77
N HIS A 39 3.95 6.94 -7.81
CA HIS A 39 3.99 8.37 -8.05
C HIS A 39 5.19 9.03 -7.38
N THR A 40 6.11 9.51 -8.22
CA THR A 40 7.28 10.31 -7.82
C THR A 40 7.06 11.76 -8.21
N VAL A 41 7.16 12.67 -7.24
CA VAL A 41 7.23 14.12 -7.46
C VAL A 41 8.69 14.53 -7.40
N VAL A 42 9.10 15.51 -8.22
CA VAL A 42 10.45 16.10 -8.13
C VAL A 42 10.30 17.47 -7.47
N VAL A 43 11.07 17.70 -6.42
CA VAL A 43 11.16 18.98 -5.73
C VAL A 43 12.54 19.56 -5.95
N ASP A 44 12.62 20.85 -6.25
CA ASP A 44 13.88 21.59 -6.26
C ASP A 44 14.21 22.01 -4.82
N GLU A 45 15.29 21.45 -4.27
CA GLU A 45 15.90 21.94 -3.02
C GLU A 45 17.30 22.48 -3.33
N ASP A 46 17.47 23.79 -3.14
CA ASP A 46 18.75 24.51 -3.34
C ASP A 46 19.43 24.24 -4.70
N GLY A 47 18.63 24.09 -5.77
CA GLY A 47 19.11 23.83 -7.13
C GLY A 47 19.36 22.34 -7.42
N ALA A 48 18.96 21.44 -6.52
CA ALA A 48 19.03 20.00 -6.70
C ALA A 48 17.62 19.40 -6.84
N ASP A 49 17.41 18.65 -7.93
CA ASP A 49 16.17 17.89 -8.15
C ASP A 49 16.13 16.66 -7.24
N ILE A 50 15.25 16.69 -6.23
CA ILE A 50 15.02 15.59 -5.29
C ILE A 50 13.73 14.84 -5.67
N PRO A 51 13.83 13.57 -6.09
CA PRO A 51 12.67 12.73 -6.36
C PRO A 51 12.10 12.15 -5.06
N ILE A 52 10.82 12.39 -4.81
CA ILE A 52 10.08 11.96 -3.62
C ILE A 52 8.88 11.11 -4.05
N ASP A 53 8.84 9.86 -3.59
CA ASP A 53 7.67 9.00 -3.77
C ASP A 53 6.56 9.38 -2.78
N THR A 54 5.33 9.49 -3.30
CA THR A 54 4.13 9.89 -2.53
C THR A 54 3.11 8.76 -2.37
N GLY A 55 3.40 7.60 -2.97
CA GLY A 55 2.59 6.38 -2.85
C GLY A 55 3.47 5.20 -2.44
N PHE A 56 3.81 4.34 -3.39
CA PHE A 56 4.69 3.20 -3.12
C PHE A 56 6.16 3.64 -2.96
N MET A 57 6.70 3.56 -1.73
CA MET A 57 8.04 4.06 -1.40
C MET A 57 9.09 2.97 -1.13
N VAL A 58 8.67 1.82 -0.57
CA VAL A 58 9.60 0.81 -0.04
C VAL A 58 9.12 -0.61 -0.30
N TYR A 59 10.06 -1.55 -0.37
CA TYR A 59 9.81 -2.98 -0.51
C TYR A 59 10.86 -3.79 0.26
N ASN A 60 10.61 -5.08 0.46
CA ASN A 60 11.62 -6.03 0.91
C ASN A 60 11.61 -7.28 0.02
N GLU A 61 12.74 -7.96 -0.09
CA GLU A 61 12.90 -9.06 -1.06
C GLU A 61 12.18 -10.34 -0.66
N VAL A 62 11.81 -10.48 0.63
CA VAL A 62 11.12 -11.65 1.18
C VAL A 62 9.63 -11.63 0.81
N THR A 63 8.95 -10.51 1.05
CA THR A 63 7.50 -10.39 0.84
C THR A 63 7.12 -9.92 -0.56
N TYR A 64 8.08 -9.40 -1.33
CA TYR A 64 7.86 -8.94 -2.70
C TYR A 64 8.74 -9.71 -3.73
N PRO A 65 8.66 -11.05 -3.81
CA PRO A 65 9.54 -11.84 -4.67
C PRO A 65 9.34 -11.53 -6.16
N HIS A 66 8.09 -11.31 -6.59
CA HIS A 66 7.78 -10.99 -7.99
C HIS A 66 8.27 -9.59 -8.39
N LEU A 67 8.09 -8.59 -7.52
CA LEU A 67 8.60 -7.24 -7.75
C LEU A 67 10.13 -7.23 -7.78
N THR A 68 10.77 -7.97 -6.85
CA THR A 68 12.23 -8.10 -6.80
C THR A 68 12.77 -8.73 -8.07
N ARG A 69 12.11 -9.79 -8.59
CA ARG A 69 12.46 -10.37 -9.89
C ARG A 69 12.32 -9.35 -11.01
N LEU A 70 11.21 -8.62 -11.06
CA LEU A 70 10.97 -7.59 -12.08
C LEU A 70 12.05 -6.49 -12.06
N PHE A 71 12.40 -5.99 -10.87
CA PHE A 71 13.47 -5.00 -10.72
C PHE A 71 14.82 -5.52 -11.20
N ARG A 72 15.13 -6.80 -10.98
CA ARG A 72 16.35 -7.43 -11.49
C ARG A 72 16.36 -7.51 -13.02
N GLU A 73 15.25 -7.95 -13.62
CA GLU A 73 15.10 -8.04 -15.08
C GLU A 73 15.24 -6.67 -15.75
N LEU A 74 14.60 -5.65 -15.15
CA LEU A 74 14.64 -4.26 -15.63
C LEU A 74 15.92 -3.51 -15.22
N LYS A 75 16.80 -4.11 -14.40
CA LYS A 75 17.99 -3.46 -13.82
C LYS A 75 17.64 -2.13 -13.11
N VAL A 76 16.59 -2.14 -12.29
CA VAL A 76 16.14 -0.99 -11.51
C VAL A 76 17.11 -0.77 -10.34
N PRO A 77 17.71 0.44 -10.20
CA PRO A 77 18.62 0.72 -9.09
C PRO A 77 17.83 0.84 -7.78
N THR A 78 18.31 0.16 -6.74
CA THR A 78 17.69 0.19 -5.41
C THR A 78 18.76 0.30 -4.33
N MET A 79 18.40 0.87 -3.19
CA MET A 79 19.29 1.03 -2.04
C MET A 79 18.62 0.55 -0.75
N PRO A 80 19.40 0.09 0.24
CA PRO A 80 18.89 -0.16 1.59
C PRO A 80 18.24 1.10 2.16
N THR A 81 17.15 0.93 2.90
CA THR A 81 16.50 2.02 3.63
C THR A 81 16.00 1.52 4.99
N ALA A 82 15.83 2.43 5.94
CA ALA A 82 15.26 2.13 7.23
C ALA A 82 13.76 2.44 7.24
N MET A 83 12.95 1.50 7.71
CA MET A 83 11.54 1.75 8.04
C MET A 83 11.43 2.03 9.55
N SER A 84 11.84 3.23 9.97
CA SER A 84 11.74 3.64 11.36
C SER A 84 10.32 4.11 11.70
N PHE A 85 9.90 3.95 12.95
CA PHE A 85 8.57 4.34 13.42
C PHE A 85 8.66 5.07 14.76
N SER A 86 8.06 6.25 14.83
CA SER A 86 7.91 7.06 16.03
C SER A 86 6.46 7.49 16.20
N VAL A 87 6.05 7.70 17.46
CA VAL A 87 4.71 8.16 17.81
C VAL A 87 4.82 9.37 18.71
N HIS A 88 4.11 10.44 18.36
CA HIS A 88 3.73 11.51 19.28
C HIS A 88 2.25 11.37 19.60
N HIS A 89 1.93 10.93 20.83
CA HIS A 89 0.57 10.79 21.30
C HIS A 89 0.11 12.09 21.97
N GLY A 90 -0.51 12.98 21.19
CA GLY A 90 -0.94 14.32 21.63
C GLY A 90 -1.69 14.35 22.97
N PRO A 91 -2.74 13.53 23.18
CA PRO A 91 -3.52 13.58 24.42
C PRO A 91 -2.73 13.32 25.70
N SER A 92 -1.68 12.47 25.65
CA SER A 92 -0.84 12.20 26.81
C SER A 92 0.53 12.89 26.76
N GLY A 93 0.85 13.58 25.66
CA GLY A 93 2.16 14.15 25.37
C GLY A 93 3.31 13.12 25.39
N VAL A 94 3.01 11.83 25.15
CA VAL A 94 4.03 10.77 25.17
C VAL A 94 4.65 10.63 23.80
N GLU A 95 5.98 10.62 23.77
CA GLU A 95 6.77 10.36 22.57
C GLU A 95 7.63 9.11 22.76
N TRP A 96 7.63 8.22 21.77
CA TRP A 96 8.47 7.03 21.78
C TRP A 96 8.79 6.53 20.36
N ASN A 97 9.86 5.75 20.23
CA ASN A 97 10.29 5.13 18.99
C ASN A 97 10.78 3.69 19.23
N GLY A 98 10.58 2.81 18.25
CA GLY A 98 10.88 1.37 18.36
C GLY A 98 12.35 0.96 18.19
N GLY A 99 13.28 1.90 18.00
CA GLY A 99 14.67 1.65 17.62
C GLY A 99 15.63 1.23 18.75
N GLY A 100 15.16 1.12 20.00
CA GLY A 100 15.98 0.71 21.14
C GLY A 100 15.50 1.27 22.49
N LEU A 101 16.14 0.85 23.59
CA LEU A 101 15.75 1.27 24.94
C LEU A 101 15.84 2.79 25.15
N SER A 102 16.86 3.46 24.63
CA SER A 102 16.98 4.92 24.73
C SER A 102 15.85 5.63 23.98
N GLN A 103 15.40 5.08 22.85
CA GLN A 103 14.31 5.63 22.03
C GLN A 103 12.91 5.29 22.60
N LEU A 104 12.76 4.15 23.28
CA LEU A 104 11.57 3.81 24.05
C LEU A 104 11.36 4.76 25.25
N PHE A 105 12.44 5.35 25.75
CA PHE A 105 12.46 6.37 26.81
C PHE A 105 13.00 7.72 26.32
N GLY A 106 12.72 8.10 25.06
CA GLY A 106 13.16 9.40 24.51
C GLY A 106 12.85 10.55 25.47
N GLN A 107 11.69 10.49 26.12
CA GLN A 107 11.38 11.28 27.30
C GLN A 107 11.87 10.61 28.59
N ARG A 108 13.00 11.07 29.15
CA ARG A 108 13.61 10.50 30.38
C ARG A 108 12.66 10.43 31.58
N LYS A 109 11.68 11.33 31.70
CA LYS A 109 10.64 11.28 32.75
C LYS A 109 9.84 9.97 32.75
N ASN A 110 9.74 9.28 31.60
CA ASN A 110 8.98 8.04 31.48
C ASN A 110 9.67 6.85 32.15
N TRP A 111 10.94 6.97 32.54
CA TRP A 111 11.65 5.95 33.31
C TRP A 111 10.99 5.70 34.68
N LEU A 112 10.44 6.75 35.28
CA LEU A 112 9.73 6.69 36.57
C LEU A 112 8.20 6.52 36.40
N ASN A 113 7.72 6.39 35.16
CA ASN A 113 6.30 6.36 34.86
C ASN A 113 5.78 4.92 34.75
N LEU A 114 5.08 4.45 35.80
CA LEU A 114 4.49 3.10 35.84
C LEU A 114 3.51 2.83 34.70
N ARG A 115 2.77 3.84 34.23
CA ARG A 115 1.84 3.71 33.11
C ARG A 115 2.59 3.43 31.80
N HIS A 116 3.76 4.03 31.61
CA HIS A 116 4.63 3.78 30.45
C HIS A 116 5.22 2.36 30.48
N TRP A 117 5.70 1.92 31.65
CA TRP A 117 6.16 0.54 31.82
C TRP A 117 5.07 -0.49 31.54
N ARG A 118 3.85 -0.27 32.03
CA ARG A 118 2.70 -1.14 31.72
C ARG A 118 2.45 -1.21 30.22
N PHE A 119 2.49 -0.09 29.51
CA PHE A 119 2.40 -0.05 28.05
C PHE A 119 3.47 -0.94 27.38
N LEU A 120 4.74 -0.80 27.77
CA LEU A 120 5.83 -1.60 27.20
C LEU A 120 5.68 -3.11 27.49
N LEU A 121 5.17 -3.47 28.67
CA LEU A 121 4.88 -4.86 29.01
C LEU A 121 3.77 -5.43 28.12
N GLN A 122 2.72 -4.66 27.82
CA GLN A 122 1.65 -5.09 26.93
C GLN A 122 2.13 -5.18 25.47
N LEU A 123 3.02 -4.29 25.04
CA LEU A 123 3.68 -4.38 23.74
C LEU A 123 4.48 -5.67 23.59
N LYS A 124 5.28 -6.02 24.61
CA LYS A 124 6.02 -7.29 24.64
C LYS A 124 5.09 -8.49 24.63
N ARG A 125 4.04 -8.45 25.46
CA ARG A 125 3.03 -9.52 25.55
C ARG A 125 2.32 -9.74 24.21
N PHE A 126 1.86 -8.68 23.55
CA PHE A 126 1.27 -8.74 22.23
C PHE A 126 2.20 -9.42 21.23
N ASN A 127 3.47 -9.01 21.15
CA ASN A 127 4.43 -9.61 20.23
C ASN A 127 4.66 -11.10 20.48
N SER A 128 4.64 -11.57 21.74
CA SER A 128 4.75 -13.00 22.06
C SER A 128 3.48 -13.80 21.78
N GLU A 129 2.33 -13.14 21.78
CA GLU A 129 1.02 -13.77 21.71
C GLU A 129 0.41 -13.75 20.29
N ALA A 130 0.78 -12.77 19.47
CA ALA A 130 0.16 -12.46 18.18
C ALA A 130 0.31 -13.58 17.14
N VAL A 131 1.45 -14.28 17.11
CA VAL A 131 1.67 -15.36 16.14
C VAL A 131 0.79 -16.56 16.46
N ALA A 132 0.73 -16.97 17.73
CA ALA A 132 -0.14 -18.08 18.16
C ALA A 132 -1.62 -17.77 17.94
N ALA A 133 -2.01 -16.50 18.07
CA ALA A 133 -3.38 -16.06 17.79
C ALA A 133 -3.82 -16.27 16.32
N LEU A 134 -2.89 -16.42 15.37
CA LEU A 134 -3.25 -16.71 13.97
C LEU A 134 -3.88 -18.10 13.79
N ASP A 135 -3.54 -19.04 14.68
CA ASP A 135 -4.01 -20.42 14.62
C ASP A 135 -5.28 -20.66 15.46
N GLU A 136 -5.79 -19.63 16.12
CA GLU A 136 -6.96 -19.70 17.00
C GLU A 136 -8.23 -19.18 16.29
N PRO A 137 -9.19 -20.05 15.91
CA PRO A 137 -10.35 -19.66 15.10
C PRO A 137 -11.26 -18.61 15.76
N ARG A 138 -11.25 -18.52 17.09
CA ARG A 138 -12.07 -17.57 17.85
C ARG A 138 -11.79 -16.11 17.52
N TRP A 139 -10.60 -15.79 17.01
CA TRP A 139 -10.22 -14.41 16.66
C TRP A 139 -10.61 -14.02 15.23
N ALA A 140 -10.92 -14.99 14.37
CA ALA A 140 -11.25 -14.75 12.96
C ALA A 140 -12.39 -13.74 12.74
N PRO A 141 -13.51 -13.76 13.49
CA PRO A 141 -14.60 -12.81 13.29
C PRO A 141 -14.38 -11.46 13.98
N MET A 142 -13.33 -11.31 14.81
CA MET A 142 -13.16 -10.12 15.63
C MET A 142 -12.51 -8.96 14.87
N SER A 143 -13.02 -7.77 15.15
CA SER A 143 -12.33 -6.51 14.87
C SER A 143 -11.09 -6.34 15.75
N LEU A 144 -10.23 -5.40 15.37
CA LEU A 144 -9.01 -5.06 16.11
C LEU A 144 -9.32 -4.57 17.52
N GLY A 145 -10.38 -3.76 17.68
CA GLY A 145 -10.84 -3.27 18.97
C GLY A 145 -11.28 -4.40 19.91
N GLU A 146 -12.15 -5.28 19.41
CA GLU A 146 -12.66 -6.44 20.17
C GLU A 146 -11.53 -7.39 20.57
N TYR A 147 -10.59 -7.67 19.66
CA TYR A 147 -9.43 -8.50 19.96
C TYR A 147 -8.59 -7.91 21.11
N VAL A 148 -8.36 -6.60 21.10
CA VAL A 148 -7.56 -5.92 22.13
C VAL A 148 -8.27 -5.90 23.48
N GLU A 149 -9.58 -5.71 23.48
CA GLU A 149 -10.41 -5.80 24.68
C GLU A 149 -10.40 -7.22 25.25
N ALA A 150 -10.65 -8.23 24.42
CA ALA A 150 -10.69 -9.64 24.82
C ALA A 150 -9.34 -10.14 25.37
N ARG A 151 -8.20 -9.66 24.83
CA ARG A 151 -6.87 -9.99 25.36
C ARG A 151 -6.48 -9.14 26.57
N GLY A 152 -7.19 -8.05 26.84
CA GLY A 152 -6.90 -7.15 27.95
C GLY A 152 -5.56 -6.42 27.82
N TYR A 153 -5.11 -6.07 26.61
CA TYR A 153 -3.88 -5.29 26.42
C TYR A 153 -4.02 -3.85 26.94
N GLY A 154 -5.26 -3.35 27.00
CA GLY A 154 -5.58 -2.05 27.56
C GLY A 154 -5.39 -0.87 26.61
N ARG A 155 -5.94 0.27 27.02
CA ARG A 155 -6.11 1.47 26.18
C ARG A 155 -4.79 2.11 25.73
N ASP A 156 -3.79 2.16 26.61
CA ASP A 156 -2.50 2.76 26.24
C ASP A 156 -1.78 1.96 25.14
N PHE A 157 -1.85 0.63 25.15
CA PHE A 157 -1.31 -0.20 24.07
C PHE A 157 -2.03 0.06 22.75
N LEU A 158 -3.36 0.13 22.82
CA LEU A 158 -4.20 0.39 21.66
C LEU A 158 -3.90 1.76 21.02
N GLU A 159 -3.99 2.83 21.82
CA GLU A 159 -3.92 4.22 21.35
C GLU A 159 -2.50 4.69 21.05
N ARG A 160 -1.48 4.16 21.74
CA ARG A 160 -0.09 4.64 21.59
C ARG A 160 0.77 3.78 20.67
N TYR A 161 0.30 2.60 20.28
CA TYR A 161 1.05 1.70 19.41
C TYR A 161 0.21 1.12 18.29
N LEU A 162 -0.81 0.32 18.64
CA LEU A 162 -1.48 -0.50 17.64
C LEU A 162 -2.23 0.36 16.62
N ILE A 163 -3.01 1.34 17.08
CA ILE A 163 -3.73 2.26 16.19
C ILE A 163 -2.75 3.11 15.37
N PRO A 164 -1.78 3.86 15.96
CA PRO A 164 -0.86 4.67 15.18
C PRO A 164 -0.07 3.89 14.13
N MET A 165 0.47 2.72 14.49
CA MET A 165 1.25 1.89 13.57
C MET A 165 0.39 1.36 12.43
N SER A 166 -0.80 0.84 12.73
CA SER A 166 -1.70 0.30 11.71
C SER A 166 -2.26 1.39 10.81
N SER A 167 -2.61 2.54 11.39
CA SER A 167 -3.07 3.71 10.63
C SER A 167 -2.00 4.21 9.66
N ALA A 168 -0.73 4.21 10.07
CA ALA A 168 0.38 4.61 9.20
C ALA A 168 0.61 3.63 8.05
N VAL A 169 0.46 2.32 8.28
CA VAL A 169 0.67 1.29 7.24
C VAL A 169 -0.49 1.25 6.22
N TRP A 170 -1.74 1.43 6.66
CA TRP A 170 -2.92 1.38 5.80
C TRP A 170 -3.45 2.75 5.38
N SER A 171 -2.78 3.84 5.76
CA SER A 171 -3.26 5.22 5.58
C SER A 171 -4.72 5.37 6.00
N THR A 172 -5.10 4.77 7.13
CA THR A 172 -6.49 4.64 7.58
C THR A 172 -6.76 5.47 8.82
N PRO A 173 -7.89 6.20 8.89
CA PRO A 173 -8.24 6.95 10.09
C PRO A 173 -8.26 6.07 11.35
N PRO A 174 -7.73 6.56 12.48
CA PRO A 174 -7.66 5.82 13.75
C PRO A 174 -8.95 5.10 14.15
N GLN A 175 -10.10 5.73 13.96
CA GLN A 175 -11.40 5.20 14.34
C GLN A 175 -11.79 3.99 13.49
N LYS A 176 -11.56 4.04 12.17
CA LYS A 176 -11.81 2.91 11.26
C LYS A 176 -10.86 1.74 11.51
N MET A 177 -9.66 2.03 12.02
CA MET A 177 -8.68 1.01 12.35
C MET A 177 -9.17 0.07 13.47
N LEU A 178 -10.09 0.52 14.33
CA LEU A 178 -10.70 -0.31 15.37
C LEU A 178 -11.59 -1.41 14.79
N GLU A 179 -12.26 -1.14 13.67
CA GLU A 179 -13.20 -2.04 13.00
C GLU A 179 -12.48 -3.04 12.07
N PHE A 180 -11.19 -2.81 11.80
CA PHE A 180 -10.42 -3.65 10.89
C PHE A 180 -10.28 -5.08 11.41
N PRO A 181 -10.35 -6.12 10.54
CA PRO A 181 -10.24 -7.50 10.98
C PRO A 181 -8.90 -7.80 11.66
N ALA A 182 -8.94 -8.28 12.91
CA ALA A 182 -7.74 -8.49 13.70
C ALA A 182 -6.79 -9.51 13.05
N THR A 183 -7.33 -10.64 12.58
CA THR A 183 -6.52 -11.70 11.95
C THR A 183 -5.84 -11.26 10.67
N THR A 184 -6.47 -10.38 9.87
CA THR A 184 -5.86 -9.80 8.67
C THR A 184 -4.63 -8.96 9.03
N LEU A 185 -4.75 -8.12 10.06
CA LEU A 185 -3.64 -7.29 10.54
C LEU A 185 -2.51 -8.15 11.10
N LEU A 186 -2.82 -9.11 11.98
CA LEU A 186 -1.82 -10.00 12.57
C LEU A 186 -1.08 -10.80 11.49
N ARG A 187 -1.80 -11.30 10.48
CA ARG A 187 -1.20 -12.07 9.38
C ARG A 187 -0.28 -11.20 8.54
N PHE A 188 -0.70 -9.98 8.22
CA PHE A 188 0.14 -9.03 7.50
C PHE A 188 1.40 -8.70 8.31
N TRP A 189 1.26 -8.40 9.59
CA TRP A 189 2.39 -8.04 10.46
C TRP A 189 3.36 -9.21 10.61
N HIS A 190 2.85 -10.44 10.72
CA HIS A 190 3.69 -11.64 10.72
C HIS A 190 4.47 -11.77 9.41
N ASN A 191 3.76 -11.69 8.28
CA ASN A 191 4.35 -11.81 6.94
C ASN A 191 5.42 -10.74 6.67
N HIS A 192 5.24 -9.52 7.16
CA HIS A 192 6.17 -8.40 6.96
C HIS A 192 7.25 -8.28 8.04
N GLY A 193 7.33 -9.23 8.96
CA GLY A 193 8.34 -9.23 10.01
C GLY A 193 8.15 -8.16 11.09
N PHE A 194 6.93 -7.60 11.22
CA PHE A 194 6.58 -6.61 12.24
C PHE A 194 6.29 -7.22 13.62
N LEU A 195 6.05 -8.53 13.70
CA LEU A 195 5.85 -9.23 14.97
C LEU A 195 7.14 -9.83 15.49
N GLY A 196 7.62 -9.32 16.63
CA GLY A 196 8.83 -9.81 17.28
C GLY A 196 9.97 -8.78 17.25
N LEU A 197 11.00 -9.05 18.05
CA LEU A 197 12.13 -8.11 18.21
C LEU A 197 13.20 -8.25 17.11
N ASN A 198 13.34 -9.43 16.51
CA ASN A 198 14.41 -9.74 15.55
C ASN A 198 13.87 -10.35 14.24
N THR A 199 12.64 -10.03 13.87
CA THR A 199 11.91 -10.62 12.73
C THR A 199 11.92 -9.73 11.50
N GLN A 200 12.50 -8.53 11.59
CA GLN A 200 12.35 -7.50 10.58
C GLN A 200 13.09 -7.86 9.30
N HIS A 201 12.40 -7.71 8.17
CA HIS A 201 13.02 -7.85 6.87
C HIS A 201 13.78 -6.57 6.48
N PRO A 202 14.96 -6.69 5.85
CA PRO A 202 15.68 -5.53 5.32
C PRO A 202 14.84 -4.80 4.27
N TRP A 203 14.60 -3.51 4.48
CA TRP A 203 13.85 -2.67 3.57
C TRP A 203 14.77 -2.05 2.51
N ARG A 204 14.22 -1.86 1.33
CA ARG A 204 14.85 -1.22 0.18
C ARG A 204 13.93 -0.20 -0.43
N THR A 205 14.50 0.82 -1.06
CA THR A 205 13.78 1.80 -1.87
C THR A 205 14.43 1.93 -3.24
N VAL A 206 13.71 2.50 -4.19
CA VAL A 206 14.16 2.71 -5.57
C VAL A 206 14.94 4.02 -5.63
N VAL A 207 16.18 3.96 -6.10
CA VAL A 207 16.99 5.17 -6.29
C VAL A 207 16.36 6.00 -7.39
N GLY A 208 15.97 7.24 -7.10
CA GLY A 208 15.32 8.12 -8.07
C GLY A 208 13.79 8.00 -8.12
N GLY A 209 13.20 7.22 -7.21
CA GLY A 209 11.75 7.04 -7.02
C GLY A 209 11.12 5.99 -7.93
N SER A 210 9.87 5.65 -7.62
CA SER A 210 9.05 4.65 -8.32
C SER A 210 8.93 4.87 -9.84
N ARG A 211 9.04 6.13 -10.30
CA ARG A 211 9.13 6.46 -11.74
C ARG A 211 10.20 5.64 -12.48
N GLN A 212 11.30 5.29 -11.81
CA GLN A 212 12.42 4.60 -12.45
C GLN A 212 12.06 3.20 -12.96
N TYR A 213 11.26 2.44 -12.20
CA TYR A 213 10.80 1.15 -12.69
C TYR A 213 9.64 1.29 -13.66
N VAL A 214 8.76 2.29 -13.48
CA VAL A 214 7.65 2.54 -14.41
C VAL A 214 8.19 2.84 -15.81
N GLU A 215 9.15 3.75 -15.93
CA GLU A 215 9.75 4.15 -17.21
C GLU A 215 10.45 2.98 -17.93
N ARG A 216 11.17 2.14 -17.18
CA ARG A 216 11.81 0.93 -17.70
C ARG A 216 10.80 -0.14 -18.10
N LEU A 217 9.77 -0.33 -17.29
CA LEU A 217 8.74 -1.34 -17.51
C LEU A 217 7.97 -1.08 -18.79
N ILE A 218 7.69 0.18 -19.12
CA ILE A 218 6.88 0.52 -20.30
C ILE A 218 7.68 0.69 -21.59
N GLU A 219 9.01 0.79 -21.53
CA GLU A 219 9.86 1.07 -22.70
C GLU A 219 9.49 0.22 -23.93
N PRO A 220 9.33 -1.12 -23.85
CA PRO A 220 9.10 -1.94 -25.05
C PRO A 220 7.72 -1.76 -25.69
N PHE A 221 6.76 -1.17 -24.99
CA PHE A 221 5.37 -1.04 -25.45
C PHE A 221 4.78 0.36 -25.21
N ARG A 222 5.62 1.37 -24.96
CA ARG A 222 5.19 2.74 -24.63
C ARG A 222 4.24 3.33 -25.67
N SER A 223 4.52 3.08 -26.95
CA SER A 223 3.67 3.55 -28.07
C SER A 223 2.26 2.95 -28.07
N ARG A 224 2.02 1.90 -27.28
CA ARG A 224 0.72 1.21 -27.14
C ARG A 224 -0.04 1.63 -25.88
N ILE A 225 0.45 2.64 -25.15
CA ILE A 225 -0.21 3.21 -23.98
C ILE A 225 -0.90 4.51 -24.38
N HIS A 226 -2.17 4.65 -24.02
CA HIS A 226 -2.99 5.82 -24.28
C HIS A 226 -3.40 6.45 -22.94
N THR A 227 -2.68 7.49 -22.53
CA THR A 227 -3.02 8.34 -21.38
C THR A 227 -4.13 9.32 -21.72
N SER A 228 -4.75 9.93 -20.71
CA SER A 228 -5.91 10.83 -20.87
C SER A 228 -7.03 10.22 -21.71
N THR A 229 -7.13 8.88 -21.69
CA THR A 229 -8.04 8.09 -22.52
C THR A 229 -8.81 7.14 -21.59
N PRO A 230 -9.70 7.66 -20.73
CA PRO A 230 -10.55 6.81 -19.92
C PRO A 230 -11.43 5.95 -20.82
N VAL A 231 -11.50 4.65 -20.52
CA VAL A 231 -12.50 3.77 -21.12
C VAL A 231 -13.86 4.15 -20.56
N GLN A 232 -14.81 4.41 -21.45
CA GLN A 232 -16.16 4.84 -21.11
C GLN A 232 -17.08 3.62 -20.97
N SER A 233 -16.95 2.66 -21.87
CA SER A 233 -17.64 1.39 -21.78
C SER A 233 -16.89 0.25 -22.46
N ALA A 234 -17.26 -0.97 -22.08
CA ALA A 234 -16.78 -2.22 -22.62
C ALA A 234 -17.95 -3.18 -22.80
N ARG A 235 -18.16 -3.63 -24.04
CA ARG A 235 -19.27 -4.47 -24.44
C ARG A 235 -18.78 -5.81 -24.99
N ARG A 236 -19.29 -6.91 -24.46
CA ARG A 236 -19.03 -8.25 -25.02
C ARG A 236 -19.70 -8.37 -26.40
N ALA A 237 -18.98 -8.95 -27.35
CA ALA A 237 -19.45 -9.23 -28.70
C ALA A 237 -19.14 -10.70 -29.06
N PRO A 238 -19.81 -11.30 -30.06
CA PRO A 238 -19.58 -12.71 -30.43
C PRO A 238 -18.11 -13.07 -30.71
N ASP A 239 -17.35 -12.12 -31.24
CA ASP A 239 -15.96 -12.22 -31.66
C ASP A 239 -14.99 -11.41 -30.78
N GLY A 240 -15.36 -11.09 -29.53
CA GLY A 240 -14.46 -10.46 -28.57
C GLY A 240 -15.13 -9.41 -27.68
N VAL A 241 -14.48 -8.26 -27.52
CA VAL A 241 -14.95 -7.14 -26.70
C VAL A 241 -14.77 -5.84 -27.50
N MET A 242 -15.83 -5.04 -27.55
CA MET A 242 -15.78 -3.66 -28.04
C MET A 242 -15.45 -2.74 -26.87
N VAL A 243 -14.42 -1.91 -27.02
CA VAL A 243 -13.99 -0.92 -26.03
C VAL A 243 -14.24 0.47 -26.58
N VAL A 244 -14.94 1.31 -25.81
CA VAL A 244 -15.29 2.68 -26.18
C VAL A 244 -14.48 3.66 -25.34
N SER A 245 -13.83 4.62 -26.01
CA SER A 245 -13.08 5.70 -25.38
C SER A 245 -13.17 6.98 -26.19
N SER A 246 -12.50 8.05 -25.74
CA SER A 246 -12.35 9.30 -26.52
C SER A 246 -11.68 9.12 -27.88
N ARG A 247 -10.98 7.99 -28.10
CA ARG A 247 -10.36 7.63 -29.39
C ARG A 247 -11.33 6.94 -30.37
N GLY A 248 -12.57 6.70 -29.94
CA GLY A 248 -13.58 5.95 -30.69
C GLY A 248 -13.80 4.54 -30.14
N GLU A 249 -14.51 3.74 -30.94
CA GLU A 249 -14.79 2.33 -30.66
C GLU A 249 -13.73 1.44 -31.30
N GLU A 250 -13.14 0.55 -30.52
CA GLU A 250 -12.12 -0.38 -31.00
C GLU A 250 -12.37 -1.80 -30.48
N ARG A 251 -12.25 -2.77 -31.38
CA ARG A 251 -12.44 -4.19 -31.08
C ARG A 251 -11.15 -4.85 -30.61
N TYR A 252 -11.28 -5.70 -29.60
CA TYR A 252 -10.23 -6.51 -29.00
C TYR A 252 -10.69 -7.96 -28.82
N ASP A 253 -9.75 -8.91 -28.83
CA ASP A 253 -10.05 -10.32 -28.54
C ASP A 253 -10.35 -10.52 -27.05
N ARG A 254 -9.64 -9.79 -26.18
CA ARG A 254 -9.75 -9.87 -24.72
C ARG A 254 -9.61 -8.49 -24.08
N LEU A 255 -10.26 -8.34 -22.93
CA LEU A 255 -10.18 -7.19 -22.06
C LEU A 255 -9.65 -7.62 -20.69
N ILE A 256 -8.70 -6.86 -20.15
CA ILE A 256 -8.22 -6.98 -18.77
C ILE A 256 -8.55 -5.69 -18.04
N LEU A 257 -9.32 -5.80 -16.96
CA LEU A 257 -9.65 -4.68 -16.09
C LEU A 257 -8.62 -4.65 -14.95
N ALA A 258 -7.71 -3.68 -15.00
CA ALA A 258 -6.68 -3.43 -13.99
C ALA A 258 -6.93 -2.13 -13.21
N SER A 259 -8.20 -1.70 -13.16
CA SER A 259 -8.69 -0.57 -12.38
C SER A 259 -9.45 -1.04 -11.13
N HIS A 260 -9.82 -0.12 -10.24
CA HIS A 260 -10.62 -0.43 -9.05
C HIS A 260 -11.97 -1.04 -9.42
N ALA A 261 -12.51 -1.90 -8.54
CA ALA A 261 -13.70 -2.70 -8.82
C ALA A 261 -14.95 -1.87 -9.18
N PRO A 262 -15.28 -0.76 -8.48
CA PRO A 262 -16.42 0.09 -8.86
C PRO A 262 -16.22 0.78 -10.21
N ALA A 263 -14.98 1.17 -10.55
CA ALA A 263 -14.68 1.75 -11.86
C ALA A 263 -14.83 0.68 -12.96
N SER A 264 -14.28 -0.51 -12.72
CA SER A 264 -14.44 -1.69 -13.58
C SER A 264 -15.91 -2.02 -13.84
N LEU A 265 -16.73 -2.10 -12.79
CA LEU A 265 -18.15 -2.39 -12.91
C LEU A 265 -18.91 -1.33 -13.72
N LYS A 266 -18.59 -0.05 -13.52
CA LYS A 266 -19.21 1.07 -14.27
C LYS A 266 -18.90 1.02 -15.77
N MET A 267 -17.75 0.46 -16.16
CA MET A 267 -17.37 0.35 -17.56
C MET A 267 -18.02 -0.84 -18.26
N LEU A 268 -18.54 -1.84 -17.54
CA LEU A 268 -19.18 -2.99 -18.18
C LEU A 268 -20.60 -2.64 -18.61
N ASP A 269 -20.92 -2.78 -19.91
CA ASP A 269 -22.28 -2.50 -20.43
C ASP A 269 -23.32 -3.51 -19.94
N ASP A 270 -22.94 -4.77 -19.88
CA ASP A 270 -23.79 -5.89 -19.47
C ASP A 270 -23.05 -6.78 -18.48
N PRO A 271 -22.83 -6.32 -17.23
CA PRO A 271 -22.14 -7.12 -16.21
C PRO A 271 -23.02 -8.29 -15.80
N THR A 272 -22.44 -9.48 -15.72
CA THR A 272 -23.14 -10.67 -15.23
C THR A 272 -23.58 -10.50 -13.78
N PRO A 273 -24.55 -11.30 -13.28
CA PRO A 273 -24.95 -11.25 -11.87
C PRO A 273 -23.77 -11.41 -10.90
N LEU A 274 -22.86 -12.34 -11.20
CA LEU A 274 -21.68 -12.60 -10.37
C LEU A 274 -20.67 -11.42 -10.41
N GLU A 275 -20.46 -10.80 -11.56
CA GLU A 275 -19.59 -9.62 -11.68
C GLU A 275 -20.15 -8.44 -10.88
N ARG A 276 -21.47 -8.23 -10.93
CA ARG A 276 -22.13 -7.19 -10.15
C ARG A 276 -22.00 -7.46 -8.65
N GLU A 277 -22.28 -8.70 -8.24
CA GLU A 277 -22.13 -9.14 -6.85
C GLU A 277 -20.72 -8.85 -6.33
N ILE A 278 -19.69 -9.44 -6.96
CA ILE A 278 -18.30 -9.34 -6.49
C ILE A 278 -17.79 -7.89 -6.54
N LEU A 279 -17.96 -7.19 -7.67
CA LEU A 279 -17.34 -5.87 -7.86
C LEU A 279 -18.00 -4.76 -7.03
N SER A 280 -19.23 -4.98 -6.56
CA SER A 280 -19.95 -4.02 -5.70
C SER A 280 -19.53 -4.07 -4.23
N CYS A 281 -18.87 -5.15 -3.79
CA CYS A 281 -18.48 -5.35 -2.39
C CYS A 281 -17.29 -4.48 -1.92
N PHE A 282 -16.61 -3.79 -2.84
CA PHE A 282 -15.38 -3.06 -2.53
C PHE A 282 -15.66 -1.61 -2.19
N GLU A 283 -15.30 -1.24 -0.97
CA GLU A 283 -15.31 0.15 -0.51
C GLU A 283 -13.93 0.77 -0.59
N TYR A 284 -13.91 2.09 -0.78
CA TYR A 284 -12.69 2.88 -0.91
C TYR A 284 -12.82 4.11 -0.02
N GLN A 285 -11.68 4.62 0.42
CA GLN A 285 -11.59 5.88 1.12
C GLN A 285 -10.65 6.83 0.37
N PRO A 286 -10.98 8.13 0.31
CA PRO A 286 -10.04 9.13 -0.16
C PRO A 286 -8.90 9.28 0.86
N ASN A 287 -7.67 9.39 0.37
CA ASN A 287 -6.50 9.69 1.18
C ASN A 287 -5.79 10.90 0.55
N ASP A 288 -5.61 11.96 1.35
CA ASP A 288 -4.88 13.14 0.93
C ASP A 288 -3.40 12.99 1.25
N VAL A 289 -2.54 13.11 0.24
CA VAL A 289 -1.09 13.15 0.43
C VAL A 289 -0.61 14.60 0.36
N ARG A 290 0.08 15.06 1.40
CA ARG A 290 0.63 16.42 1.49
C ARG A 290 2.14 16.35 1.59
N LEU A 291 2.81 16.97 0.63
CA LEU A 291 4.25 17.19 0.67
C LEU A 291 4.51 18.61 1.19
N HIS A 292 5.31 18.74 2.24
CA HIS A 292 5.61 20.02 2.88
C HIS A 292 6.96 19.99 3.62
N THR A 293 7.46 21.17 3.98
CA THR A 293 8.68 21.36 4.78
C THR A 293 8.38 21.86 6.21
N ASP A 294 7.11 21.91 6.62
CA ASP A 294 6.71 22.34 7.98
C ASP A 294 7.24 21.40 9.07
N GLU A 295 8.31 21.81 9.76
CA GLU A 295 8.93 21.04 10.84
C GLU A 295 8.03 20.88 12.08
N ARG A 296 6.97 21.70 12.22
CA ARG A 296 6.09 21.66 13.41
C ARG A 296 5.30 20.36 13.54
N VAL A 297 5.23 19.55 12.48
CA VAL A 297 4.58 18.23 12.53
C VAL A 297 5.49 17.12 13.04
N MET A 298 6.79 17.40 13.20
CA MET A 298 7.76 16.41 13.69
C MET A 298 7.71 16.30 15.23
N PRO A 299 8.05 15.13 15.81
CA PRO A 299 8.22 15.00 17.26
C PRO A 299 9.25 15.99 17.80
N GLN A 300 9.02 16.51 19.01
CA GLN A 300 9.92 17.52 19.61
C GLN A 300 11.13 16.89 20.29
N VAL A 301 10.98 15.67 20.81
CA VAL A 301 12.05 14.95 21.51
C VAL A 301 12.78 14.05 20.50
N LYS A 302 14.05 14.38 20.25
CA LYS A 302 14.95 13.64 19.36
C LYS A 302 15.59 12.46 20.08
#